data_AF-A0A7C9RUE7-F1
#
_entry.id   AF-A0A7C9RUE7-F1
#
_cell.length_a   1.000
_cell.length_b   1.000
_cell.length_c   1.000
_cell.angle_alpha   90.00
_cell.angle_beta   90.00
_cell.angle_gamma   90.00
#
_symmetry.space_group_name_H-M   'P 1'
#
loop_
_entity.id
_entity.type
_entity.pdbx_description
1 polymer ?
#
loop_
_entity_poly.entity_id
_entity_poly.type
_entity_poly.pdbx_seq_one_letter_code
_entity_poly.pdbx_strand_id
1 'polypeptide(L)'
;MTTDEVGQLTDHAAALGRLKTKKSQILYALEHMPRGCTVEDVRRWLFKHGQKEPGRPYAAAIVNEWRARNGVTDTGGHVLLTPELIAEMDEADREVPEPAEPPKPDGAKGFYAVALLSIGVSVDTSWRFFEQRLGITDTWERVALFSVMEAALIACGWAMRGGVRRDGRPGPARLVAWALTAFAAFAALSLSGPIAGTARVLLGPVLGLVMLHLALGIEIRASRQRTTTWARVGRELRERVLSLLGLGDDGRDALARTRDRAALRAAKLALASRWTPWRKARLRKALHVSHVAHDPAQRDRMLRELGVLQHADKLAETTQPSPW
;
A
#
# COMPACT_ATOMS: atom_id res chain seq x y z
N MET A 1 -26.71 -38.77 4.95
CA MET A 1 -27.08 -39.27 3.61
C MET A 1 -28.55 -39.60 3.65
N THR A 2 -29.37 -38.78 3.00
CA THR A 2 -30.82 -39.04 2.87
C THR A 2 -31.04 -40.07 1.77
N THR A 3 -32.17 -40.76 1.79
CA THR A 3 -32.52 -41.84 0.83
C THR A 3 -32.49 -41.34 -0.62
N ASP A 4 -32.81 -40.07 -0.85
CA ASP A 4 -32.79 -39.41 -2.17
C ASP A 4 -31.37 -39.18 -2.70
N GLU A 5 -30.40 -38.86 -1.83
CA GLU A 5 -29.00 -38.69 -2.24
C GLU A 5 -28.39 -40.02 -2.72
N VAL A 6 -28.80 -41.14 -2.13
CA VAL A 6 -28.29 -42.46 -2.51
C VAL A 6 -28.84 -42.87 -3.87
N GLY A 7 -30.13 -42.59 -4.15
CA GLY A 7 -30.75 -42.86 -5.45
C GLY A 7 -30.10 -42.06 -6.61
N GLN A 8 -29.83 -40.78 -6.39
CA GLN A 8 -29.16 -39.94 -7.41
C GLN A 8 -27.71 -40.39 -7.68
N LEU A 9 -26.98 -40.85 -6.65
CA LEU A 9 -25.64 -41.40 -6.82
C LEU A 9 -25.64 -42.67 -7.66
N THR A 10 -26.62 -43.57 -7.47
CA THR A 10 -26.71 -44.80 -8.25
C THR A 10 -27.05 -44.55 -9.72
N ASP A 11 -27.88 -43.54 -10.01
CA ASP A 11 -28.28 -43.21 -11.38
C ASP A 11 -27.15 -42.59 -12.20
N HIS A 12 -26.40 -41.66 -11.61
CA HIS A 12 -25.24 -41.06 -12.28
C HIS A 12 -24.11 -42.07 -12.49
N ALA A 13 -23.87 -42.97 -11.54
CA ALA A 13 -22.89 -44.05 -11.70
C ALA A 13 -23.26 -45.00 -12.86
N ALA A 14 -24.55 -45.38 -12.97
CA ALA A 14 -25.03 -46.21 -14.07
C ALA A 14 -24.94 -45.51 -15.43
N ALA A 15 -25.25 -44.22 -15.49
CA ALA A 15 -25.11 -43.42 -16.71
C ALA A 15 -23.64 -43.26 -17.14
N LEU A 16 -22.73 -42.99 -16.21
CA LEU A 16 -21.29 -42.91 -16.47
C LEU A 16 -20.70 -44.25 -16.96
N GLY A 17 -21.22 -45.38 -16.46
CA GLY A 17 -20.83 -46.72 -16.89
C GLY A 17 -21.23 -47.05 -18.34
N ARG A 18 -22.24 -46.37 -18.90
CA ARG A 18 -22.64 -46.53 -20.32
C ARG A 18 -21.77 -45.72 -21.27
N LEU A 19 -21.01 -44.75 -20.77
CA LEU A 19 -20.16 -43.88 -21.59
C LEU A 19 -18.83 -44.56 -21.88
N LYS A 20 -18.52 -44.75 -23.17
CA LYS A 20 -17.33 -45.50 -23.62
C LYS A 20 -16.02 -44.73 -23.47
N THR A 21 -16.05 -43.40 -23.36
CA THR A 21 -14.83 -42.57 -23.33
C THR A 21 -14.76 -41.69 -22.10
N LYS A 22 -13.54 -41.46 -21.61
CA LYS A 22 -13.28 -40.53 -20.50
C LYS A 22 -13.68 -39.10 -20.84
N LYS A 23 -13.58 -38.69 -22.11
CA LYS A 23 -14.03 -37.36 -22.55
C LYS A 23 -15.53 -37.21 -22.35
N SER A 24 -16.32 -38.22 -22.76
CA SER A 24 -17.77 -38.23 -22.56
C SER A 24 -18.15 -38.21 -21.09
N GLN A 25 -17.43 -38.93 -20.23
CA GLN A 25 -17.66 -38.90 -18.77
C GLN A 25 -17.40 -37.51 -18.16
N ILE A 26 -16.34 -36.83 -18.58
CA ILE A 26 -16.03 -35.46 -18.13
C ILE A 26 -17.11 -34.47 -18.60
N LEU A 27 -17.57 -34.58 -19.85
CA LEU A 27 -18.63 -33.71 -20.37
C LEU A 27 -19.96 -33.95 -19.64
N TYR A 28 -20.31 -35.22 -19.38
CA TYR A 28 -21.49 -35.57 -18.60
C TYR A 28 -21.42 -34.98 -17.17
N ALA A 29 -20.25 -35.02 -16.53
CA ALA A 29 -20.06 -34.39 -15.23
C ALA A 29 -20.28 -32.87 -15.29
N LEU A 30 -19.74 -32.20 -16.31
CA LEU A 30 -19.91 -30.74 -16.49
C LEU A 30 -21.37 -30.33 -16.73
N GLU A 31 -22.17 -31.16 -17.39
CA GLU A 31 -23.60 -30.92 -17.62
C GLU A 31 -24.45 -31.05 -16.34
N HIS A 32 -23.99 -31.84 -15.37
CA HIS A 32 -24.73 -32.14 -14.13
C HIS A 32 -24.15 -31.44 -12.90
N MET A 33 -23.10 -30.64 -13.06
CA MET A 33 -22.47 -29.86 -12.00
C MET A 33 -22.86 -28.37 -12.07
N PRO A 34 -22.81 -27.65 -10.94
CA PRO A 34 -23.04 -26.20 -10.94
C PRO A 34 -22.09 -25.45 -11.88
N ARG A 35 -22.61 -24.41 -12.54
CA ARG A 35 -21.81 -23.52 -13.39
C ARG A 35 -20.73 -22.85 -12.54
N GLY A 36 -19.46 -22.95 -12.96
CA GLY A 36 -18.30 -22.44 -12.21
C GLY A 36 -17.47 -23.50 -11.47
N CYS A 37 -17.79 -24.78 -11.62
CA CYS A 37 -16.97 -25.87 -11.06
C CYS A 37 -15.53 -25.87 -11.58
N THR A 38 -14.57 -26.12 -10.69
CA THR A 38 -13.14 -26.22 -11.04
C THR A 38 -12.80 -27.58 -11.64
N VAL A 39 -11.64 -27.68 -12.30
CA VAL A 39 -11.13 -28.97 -12.81
C VAL A 39 -11.02 -30.02 -11.70
N GLU A 40 -10.68 -29.59 -10.48
CA GLU A 40 -10.59 -30.51 -9.34
C GLU A 40 -11.96 -30.96 -8.83
N ASP A 41 -12.98 -30.10 -8.92
CA ASP A 41 -14.34 -30.49 -8.55
C ASP A 41 -14.89 -31.55 -9.51
N VAL A 42 -14.61 -31.43 -10.81
CA VAL A 42 -15.00 -32.43 -11.82
C VAL A 42 -14.32 -33.77 -11.55
N ARG A 43 -13.02 -33.75 -11.20
CA ARG A 43 -12.27 -34.97 -10.85
C ARG A 43 -12.84 -35.63 -9.59
N ARG A 44 -13.11 -34.84 -8.55
CA ARG A 44 -13.70 -35.32 -7.29
C ARG A 44 -15.10 -35.88 -7.50
N TRP A 45 -15.90 -35.25 -8.35
CA TRP A 45 -17.25 -35.72 -8.70
C TRP A 45 -17.20 -37.07 -9.42
N LEU A 46 -16.31 -37.23 -10.41
CA LEU A 46 -16.13 -38.51 -11.10
C LEU A 46 -15.64 -39.63 -10.17
N PHE A 47 -14.71 -39.32 -9.26
CA PHE A 47 -14.24 -40.27 -8.25
C PHE A 47 -15.37 -40.72 -7.31
N LYS A 48 -16.21 -39.77 -6.86
CA LYS A 48 -17.37 -40.07 -5.99
C LYS A 48 -18.36 -41.04 -6.64
N HIS A 49 -18.47 -41.01 -7.98
CA HIS A 49 -19.33 -41.91 -8.76
C HIS A 49 -18.62 -43.16 -9.31
N GLY A 50 -17.51 -43.55 -8.68
CA GLY A 50 -16.82 -44.82 -8.96
C GLY A 50 -16.03 -44.85 -10.26
N GLN A 51 -15.80 -43.70 -10.92
CA GLN A 51 -14.98 -43.62 -12.13
C GLN A 51 -13.51 -43.39 -11.79
N LYS A 52 -12.61 -43.95 -12.60
CA LYS A 52 -11.16 -43.74 -12.46
C LYS A 52 -10.80 -42.29 -12.77
N GLU A 53 -10.13 -41.63 -11.83
CA GLU A 53 -9.74 -40.23 -11.98
C GLU A 53 -8.95 -39.98 -13.27
N PRO A 54 -9.38 -39.03 -14.13
CA PRO A 54 -8.59 -38.59 -15.25
C PRO A 54 -7.40 -37.75 -14.77
N GLY A 55 -6.28 -37.82 -15.49
CA GLY A 55 -5.12 -36.97 -15.21
C GLY A 55 -5.48 -35.49 -15.35
N ARG A 56 -5.03 -34.67 -14.39
CA ARG A 56 -5.29 -33.22 -14.34
C ARG A 56 -5.06 -32.48 -15.68
N PRO A 57 -3.93 -32.65 -16.41
CA PRO A 57 -3.73 -31.94 -17.67
C PRO A 57 -4.73 -32.35 -18.76
N TYR A 58 -5.12 -33.62 -18.79
CA TYR A 58 -6.13 -34.13 -19.73
C TYR A 58 -7.52 -33.60 -19.42
N ALA A 59 -7.91 -33.59 -18.14
CA ALA A 59 -9.20 -33.03 -17.71
C ALA A 59 -9.28 -31.52 -17.94
N ALA A 60 -8.21 -30.78 -17.65
CA ALA A 60 -8.17 -29.33 -17.83
C ALA A 60 -8.39 -28.91 -19.29
N ALA A 61 -7.80 -29.62 -20.26
CA ALA A 61 -8.00 -29.35 -21.68
C ALA A 61 -9.48 -29.47 -22.08
N ILE A 62 -10.16 -30.53 -21.64
CA ILE A 62 -11.58 -30.79 -21.96
C ILE A 62 -12.50 -29.78 -21.27
N VAL A 63 -12.23 -29.46 -19.99
CA VAL A 63 -13.01 -28.48 -19.22
C VAL A 63 -12.89 -27.09 -19.84
N ASN A 64 -11.69 -26.68 -20.24
CA ASN A 64 -11.46 -25.37 -20.87
C ASN A 64 -12.12 -25.29 -22.26
N GLU A 65 -12.05 -26.36 -23.06
CA GLU A 65 -12.75 -26.46 -24.35
C GLU A 65 -14.27 -26.32 -24.18
N TRP A 66 -14.85 -27.01 -23.18
CA TRP A 66 -16.28 -26.93 -22.86
C TRP A 66 -16.68 -25.53 -22.35
N ARG A 67 -15.87 -24.92 -21.49
CA ARG A 67 -16.08 -23.57 -20.96
C ARG A 67 -16.09 -22.52 -22.08
N ALA A 68 -15.14 -22.60 -23.01
CA ALA A 68 -15.06 -21.70 -24.16
C ALA A 68 -16.30 -21.81 -25.05
N ARG A 69 -16.83 -23.02 -25.26
CA ARG A 69 -18.07 -23.22 -26.06
C ARG A 69 -19.33 -22.73 -25.37
N ASN A 70 -19.39 -22.79 -24.03
CA ASN A 70 -20.58 -22.43 -23.25
C ASN A 70 -20.52 -21.01 -22.67
N GLY A 71 -19.54 -20.19 -23.07
CA GLY A 71 -19.40 -18.81 -22.61
C GLY A 71 -19.09 -18.67 -21.12
N VAL A 72 -18.54 -19.72 -20.49
CA VAL A 72 -18.20 -19.73 -19.06
C VAL A 72 -16.75 -19.27 -18.91
N THR A 73 -16.51 -18.03 -18.48
CA THR A 73 -15.17 -17.53 -18.18
C THR A 73 -14.63 -18.15 -16.89
N ASP A 74 -13.32 -18.40 -16.83
CA ASP A 74 -12.66 -18.94 -15.63
C ASP A 74 -12.80 -17.94 -14.47
N THR A 75 -13.73 -18.19 -13.55
CA THR A 75 -13.96 -17.32 -12.40
C THR A 75 -12.94 -17.52 -11.29
N GLY A 76 -11.96 -18.43 -11.40
CA GLY A 76 -10.87 -18.52 -10.42
C GLY A 76 -11.32 -18.72 -8.96
N GLY A 77 -12.54 -19.21 -8.72
CA GLY A 77 -13.15 -19.31 -7.39
C GLY A 77 -13.88 -18.05 -6.90
N HIS A 78 -14.06 -17.03 -7.73
CA HIS A 78 -14.88 -15.86 -7.43
C HIS A 78 -16.37 -16.17 -7.66
N VAL A 79 -17.19 -15.80 -6.68
CA VAL A 79 -18.66 -15.92 -6.71
C VAL A 79 -19.20 -15.10 -7.88
N LEU A 80 -20.05 -15.70 -8.72
CA LEU A 80 -20.80 -14.98 -9.75
C LEU A 80 -21.75 -14.00 -9.04
N LEU A 81 -21.63 -12.71 -9.35
CA LEU A 81 -22.57 -11.70 -8.89
C LEU A 81 -23.95 -12.03 -9.47
N THR A 82 -24.85 -12.60 -8.67
CA THR A 82 -26.25 -12.78 -9.05
C THR A 82 -26.91 -11.40 -9.14
N PRO A 83 -27.98 -11.23 -9.95
CA PRO A 83 -28.75 -9.99 -9.99
C PRO A 83 -29.23 -9.55 -8.59
N GLU A 84 -29.50 -10.52 -7.72
CA GLU A 84 -29.85 -10.33 -6.32
C GLU A 84 -28.68 -9.77 -5.50
N LEU A 85 -27.45 -10.28 -5.67
CA LEU A 85 -26.27 -9.73 -4.99
C LEU A 85 -25.94 -8.31 -5.49
N ILE A 86 -26.19 -8.04 -6.77
CA ILE A 86 -26.03 -6.69 -7.33
C ILE A 86 -27.06 -5.74 -6.72
N ALA A 87 -28.31 -6.18 -6.58
CA ALA A 87 -29.35 -5.39 -5.93
C ALA A 87 -29.06 -5.15 -4.44
N GLU A 88 -28.56 -6.17 -3.72
CA GLU A 88 -28.14 -6.06 -2.32
C GLU A 88 -26.93 -5.12 -2.16
N MET A 89 -25.98 -5.15 -3.09
CA MET A 89 -24.86 -4.20 -3.12
C MET A 89 -25.31 -2.77 -3.46
N ASP A 90 -26.24 -2.60 -4.39
CA ASP A 90 -26.80 -1.30 -4.76
C ASP A 90 -27.63 -0.70 -3.60
N GLU A 91 -28.33 -1.54 -2.84
CA GLU A 91 -29.08 -1.13 -1.65
C GLU A 91 -28.13 -0.77 -0.51
N ALA A 92 -27.06 -1.54 -0.30
CA ALA A 92 -25.99 -1.22 0.63
C ALA A 92 -25.24 0.09 0.25
N ASP A 93 -25.03 0.36 -1.04
CA ASP A 93 -24.43 1.61 -1.51
C ASP A 93 -25.37 2.82 -1.35
N ARG A 94 -26.70 2.63 -1.40
CA ARG A 94 -27.68 3.71 -1.13
C ARG A 94 -27.78 4.08 0.35
N GLU A 95 -27.56 3.13 1.25
CA GLU A 95 -27.54 3.38 2.70
C GLU A 95 -26.23 4.06 3.16
N VAL A 96 -25.18 4.05 2.33
CA VAL A 96 -23.97 4.81 2.57
C VAL A 96 -24.20 6.24 2.08
N PRO A 97 -24.36 7.24 2.97
CA PRO A 97 -24.46 8.63 2.53
C PRO A 97 -23.24 8.97 1.68
N GLU A 98 -23.48 9.59 0.52
CA GLU A 98 -22.43 9.99 -0.42
C GLU A 98 -21.26 10.60 0.37
N PRO A 99 -20.02 10.09 0.19
CA PRO A 99 -18.89 10.62 0.93
C PRO A 99 -18.74 12.09 0.55
N ALA A 100 -19.09 12.97 1.48
CA ALA A 100 -18.91 14.41 1.36
C ALA A 100 -17.54 14.70 0.75
N GLU A 101 -17.50 15.55 -0.29
CA GLU A 101 -16.27 15.91 -0.97
C GLU A 101 -15.17 16.16 0.06
N PRO A 102 -14.04 15.43 0.00
CA PRO A 102 -13.04 15.54 1.04
C PRO A 102 -12.56 16.99 1.06
N PRO A 103 -12.41 17.59 2.26
CA PRO A 103 -12.05 18.99 2.38
C PRO A 103 -10.77 19.23 1.59
N LYS A 104 -10.82 20.19 0.66
CA LYS A 104 -9.63 20.65 -0.06
C LYS A 104 -8.56 21.00 0.97
N PRO A 105 -7.31 20.55 0.80
CA PRO A 105 -6.26 20.85 1.76
C PRO A 105 -5.95 22.35 1.73
N ASP A 106 -6.61 23.12 2.59
CA ASP A 106 -6.50 24.58 2.63
C ASP A 106 -5.10 25.04 3.02
N GLY A 107 -4.34 24.21 3.74
CA GLY A 107 -2.97 24.52 4.15
C GLY A 107 -1.96 24.63 3.00
N ALA A 108 -2.19 23.99 1.85
CA ALA A 108 -1.24 24.05 0.72
C ALA A 108 -1.25 25.41 0.01
N LYS A 109 -2.38 26.13 0.03
CA LYS A 109 -2.55 27.42 -0.67
C LYS A 109 -1.59 28.49 -0.16
N GLY A 110 -1.37 28.56 1.16
CA GLY A 110 -0.43 29.51 1.77
C GLY A 110 1.00 29.29 1.29
N PHE A 111 1.45 28.03 1.21
CA PHE A 111 2.78 27.70 0.71
C PHE A 111 2.95 28.05 -0.78
N TYR A 112 1.94 27.79 -1.61
CA TYR A 112 1.94 28.23 -3.01
C TYR A 112 1.98 29.76 -3.15
N ALA A 113 1.26 30.50 -2.29
CA ALA A 113 1.28 31.95 -2.29
C ALA A 113 2.66 32.50 -1.94
N VAL A 114 3.32 31.98 -0.89
CA VAL A 114 4.69 32.41 -0.55
C VAL A 114 5.68 32.04 -1.66
N ALA A 115 5.54 30.85 -2.27
CA ALA A 115 6.36 30.47 -3.41
C ALA A 115 6.21 31.46 -4.58
N LEU A 116 4.98 31.87 -4.89
CA LEU A 116 4.71 32.88 -5.91
C LEU A 116 5.27 34.26 -5.53
N LEU A 117 5.12 34.69 -4.28
CA LEU A 117 5.66 35.99 -3.83
C LEU A 117 7.18 36.03 -3.89
N SER A 118 7.85 34.91 -3.63
CA SER A 118 9.31 34.81 -3.69
C SER A 118 9.88 35.00 -5.09
N ILE A 119 9.07 34.75 -6.14
CA ILE A 119 9.42 35.07 -7.52
C ILE A 119 9.65 36.57 -7.66
N GLY A 120 8.90 37.43 -6.96
CA GLY A 120 9.11 38.87 -6.96
C GLY A 120 10.55 39.29 -6.61
N VAL A 121 11.18 38.61 -5.66
CA VAL A 121 12.58 38.85 -5.27
C VAL A 121 13.54 38.35 -6.36
N SER A 122 13.19 37.24 -7.03
CA SER A 122 13.93 36.73 -8.21
C SER A 122 13.88 37.73 -9.37
N VAL A 123 12.72 38.35 -9.61
CA VAL A 123 12.54 39.39 -10.65
C VAL A 123 13.46 40.56 -10.43
N ASP A 124 13.40 41.20 -9.25
CA ASP A 124 14.25 42.35 -8.91
C ASP A 124 15.73 42.00 -9.07
N THR A 125 16.13 40.83 -8.56
CA THR A 125 17.52 40.40 -8.60
C THR A 125 18.01 40.15 -10.03
N SER A 126 17.21 39.44 -10.83
CA SER A 126 17.57 39.10 -12.21
C SER A 126 17.62 40.35 -13.09
N TRP A 127 16.64 41.25 -12.94
CA TRP A 127 16.59 42.52 -13.66
C TRP A 127 17.86 43.36 -13.44
N ARG A 128 18.25 43.55 -12.18
CA ARG A 128 19.45 44.32 -11.82
C ARG A 128 20.73 43.60 -12.20
N PHE A 129 20.75 42.26 -12.16
CA PHE A 129 21.90 41.47 -12.60
C PHE A 129 22.16 41.63 -14.10
N PHE A 130 21.13 41.56 -14.95
CA PHE A 130 21.29 41.74 -16.39
C PHE A 130 21.85 43.12 -16.75
N GLU A 131 21.37 44.17 -16.08
CA GLU A 131 21.85 45.53 -16.28
C GLU A 131 23.27 45.73 -15.76
N GLN A 132 23.53 45.40 -14.48
CA GLN A 132 24.75 45.82 -13.79
C GLN A 132 25.93 44.86 -13.96
N ARG A 133 25.68 43.59 -14.27
CA ARG A 133 26.75 42.56 -14.38
C ARG A 133 26.93 42.06 -15.80
N LEU A 134 25.86 41.96 -16.58
CA LEU A 134 25.92 41.54 -17.98
C LEU A 134 25.94 42.71 -18.97
N GLY A 135 25.70 43.95 -18.51
CA GLY A 135 25.77 45.14 -19.34
C GLY A 135 24.64 45.24 -20.37
N ILE A 136 23.55 44.49 -20.18
CA ILE A 136 22.40 44.49 -21.08
C ILE A 136 21.52 45.69 -20.71
N THR A 137 21.72 46.79 -21.42
CA THR A 137 20.99 48.04 -21.15
C THR A 137 19.67 48.13 -21.89
N ASP A 138 19.48 47.36 -22.98
CA ASP A 138 18.21 47.34 -23.68
C ASP A 138 17.09 46.75 -22.81
N THR A 139 15.93 47.40 -22.83
CA THR A 139 14.82 47.02 -21.97
C THR A 139 14.09 45.80 -22.50
N TRP A 140 13.97 45.67 -23.83
CA TRP A 140 13.30 44.51 -24.43
C TRP A 140 14.11 43.23 -24.26
N GLU A 141 15.43 43.30 -24.45
CA GLU A 141 16.32 42.17 -24.21
C GLU A 141 16.25 41.68 -22.75
N ARG A 142 16.27 42.60 -21.78
CA ARG A 142 16.11 42.24 -20.35
C ARG A 142 14.75 41.59 -20.07
N VAL A 143 13.66 42.15 -20.59
CA VAL A 143 12.31 41.59 -20.43
C VAL A 143 12.27 40.17 -20.98
N ALA A 144 12.85 39.92 -22.16
CA ALA A 144 12.89 38.60 -22.78
C ALA A 144 13.68 37.58 -21.92
N LEU A 145 14.90 37.91 -21.51
CA LEU A 145 15.77 37.02 -20.73
C LEU A 145 15.16 36.69 -19.35
N PHE A 146 14.64 37.70 -18.67
CA PHE A 146 13.92 37.54 -17.41
C PHE A 146 12.69 36.63 -17.59
N SER A 147 11.87 36.88 -18.61
CA SER A 147 10.66 36.10 -18.88
C SER A 147 10.97 34.63 -19.15
N VAL A 148 12.05 34.34 -19.89
CA VAL A 148 12.49 32.96 -20.15
C VAL A 148 12.85 32.25 -18.85
N MET A 149 13.59 32.91 -17.96
CA MET A 149 14.03 32.30 -16.70
C MET A 149 12.86 32.04 -15.75
N GLU A 150 11.94 33.00 -15.59
CA GLU A 150 10.76 32.80 -14.74
C GLU A 150 9.79 31.78 -15.32
N ALA A 151 9.57 31.80 -16.64
CA ALA A 151 8.77 30.78 -17.31
C ALA A 151 9.36 29.38 -17.08
N ALA A 152 10.69 29.24 -17.09
CA ALA A 152 11.36 27.98 -16.79
C ALA A 152 11.13 27.53 -15.33
N LEU A 153 11.19 28.44 -14.36
CA LEU A 153 10.88 28.14 -12.95
C LEU A 153 9.42 27.71 -12.75
N ILE A 154 8.48 28.43 -13.36
CA ILE A 154 7.05 28.12 -13.33
C ILE A 154 6.80 26.75 -13.99
N ALA A 155 7.41 26.49 -15.14
CA ALA A 155 7.31 25.20 -15.84
C ALA A 155 7.89 24.06 -15.00
N CYS A 156 9.01 24.27 -14.30
CA CYS A 156 9.55 23.29 -13.35
C CYS A 156 8.57 23.01 -12.21
N GLY A 157 7.97 24.05 -11.63
CA GLY A 157 6.95 23.90 -10.59
C GLY A 157 5.72 23.13 -11.07
N TRP A 158 5.24 23.44 -12.27
CA TRP A 158 4.12 22.73 -12.90
C TRP A 158 4.46 21.27 -13.18
N ALA A 159 5.64 20.99 -13.74
CA ALA A 159 6.12 19.64 -14.01
C ALA A 159 6.27 18.83 -12.72
N MET A 160 6.79 19.43 -11.64
CA MET A 160 6.88 18.80 -10.32
C MET A 160 5.48 18.47 -9.76
N ARG A 161 4.52 19.39 -9.90
CA ARG A 161 3.11 19.15 -9.52
C ARG A 161 2.50 18.00 -10.33
N GLY A 162 2.73 17.98 -11.64
CA GLY A 162 2.28 16.91 -12.53
C GLY A 162 2.85 15.54 -12.12
N GLY A 163 4.16 15.46 -11.91
CA GLY A 163 4.84 14.24 -11.45
C GLY A 163 4.34 13.76 -10.08
N VAL A 164 4.12 14.68 -9.15
CA VAL A 164 3.56 14.37 -7.82
C VAL A 164 2.15 13.79 -7.93
N ARG A 165 1.30 14.35 -8.79
CA ARG A 165 -0.08 13.86 -8.97
C ARG A 165 -0.13 12.51 -9.68
N ARG A 166 0.84 12.19 -10.54
CA ARG A 166 0.91 10.93 -11.29
C ARG A 166 1.54 9.80 -10.48
N ASP A 167 2.75 10.03 -9.94
CA ASP A 167 3.62 8.97 -9.40
C ASP A 167 4.03 9.22 -7.93
N GLY A 168 3.51 10.27 -7.29
CA GLY A 168 3.85 10.65 -5.91
C GLY A 168 5.27 11.18 -5.76
N ARG A 169 5.96 11.55 -6.85
CA ARG A 169 7.33 12.07 -6.85
C ARG A 169 7.45 13.28 -7.79
N PRO A 170 8.21 14.33 -7.43
CA PRO A 170 8.35 15.54 -8.26
C PRO A 170 9.15 15.35 -9.56
N GLY A 171 9.78 14.19 -9.79
CA GLY A 171 10.49 13.90 -11.04
C GLY A 171 11.79 14.70 -11.24
N PRO A 172 12.39 14.65 -12.45
CA PRO A 172 13.67 15.28 -12.76
C PRO A 172 13.61 16.82 -12.80
N ALA A 173 12.43 17.41 -12.97
CA ALA A 173 12.22 18.87 -12.93
C ALA A 173 12.73 19.50 -11.63
N ARG A 174 12.80 18.74 -10.53
CA ARG A 174 13.41 19.16 -9.27
C ARG A 174 14.89 19.54 -9.42
N LEU A 175 15.65 18.79 -10.23
CA LEU A 175 17.07 19.08 -10.44
C LEU A 175 17.26 20.39 -11.20
N VAL A 176 16.45 20.61 -12.24
CA VAL A 176 16.45 21.86 -13.01
C VAL A 176 16.07 23.03 -12.13
N ALA A 177 15.03 22.89 -11.29
CA ALA A 177 14.63 23.92 -10.34
C ALA A 177 15.76 24.30 -9.38
N TRP A 178 16.47 23.31 -8.81
CA TRP A 178 17.64 23.58 -7.95
C TRP A 178 18.81 24.23 -8.70
N ALA A 179 19.03 23.86 -9.97
CA ALA A 179 20.07 24.48 -10.80
C ALA A 179 19.75 25.96 -11.04
N LEU A 180 18.49 26.28 -11.37
CA LEU A 180 18.01 27.65 -11.53
C LEU A 180 18.08 28.44 -10.21
N THR A 181 17.73 27.82 -9.09
CA THR A 181 17.91 28.42 -7.75
C THR A 181 19.38 28.70 -7.44
N ALA A 182 20.30 27.81 -7.80
CA ALA A 182 21.73 28.02 -7.62
C ALA A 182 22.26 29.17 -8.49
N PHE A 183 21.78 29.27 -9.74
CA PHE A 183 22.09 30.40 -10.61
C PHE A 183 21.56 31.73 -10.05
N ALA A 184 20.30 31.77 -9.58
CA ALA A 184 19.72 32.94 -8.92
C ALA A 184 20.50 33.33 -7.65
N ALA A 185 20.98 32.33 -6.89
CA ALA A 185 21.81 32.56 -5.72
C ALA A 185 23.16 33.21 -6.07
N PHE A 186 23.80 32.71 -7.12
CA PHE A 186 25.02 33.31 -7.67
C PHE A 186 24.78 34.76 -8.12
N ALA A 187 23.70 35.02 -8.88
CA ALA A 187 23.35 36.37 -9.32
C ALA A 187 23.18 37.33 -8.14
N ALA A 188 22.42 36.93 -7.11
CA ALA A 188 22.19 37.72 -5.90
C ALA A 188 23.48 38.07 -5.15
N LEU A 189 24.35 37.08 -4.92
CA LEU A 189 25.63 37.25 -4.24
C LEU A 189 26.58 38.13 -5.05
N SER A 190 26.60 37.97 -6.37
CA SER A 190 27.45 38.75 -7.26
C SER A 190 27.04 40.22 -7.34
N LEU A 191 25.74 40.52 -7.18
CA LEU A 191 25.18 41.86 -7.28
C LEU A 191 25.26 42.62 -5.94
N SER A 192 24.98 41.92 -4.84
CA SER A 192 24.69 42.57 -3.54
C SER A 192 25.77 42.35 -2.48
N GLY A 193 26.83 41.60 -2.82
CA GLY A 193 27.83 41.15 -1.87
C GLY A 193 27.31 40.09 -0.89
N PRO A 194 28.13 39.65 0.08
CA PRO A 194 27.85 38.46 0.89
C PRO A 194 26.60 38.60 1.77
N ILE A 195 26.44 39.72 2.48
CA ILE A 195 25.38 39.88 3.48
C ILE A 195 24.02 40.10 2.81
N ALA A 196 23.89 41.16 2.00
CA ALA A 196 22.65 41.48 1.32
C ALA A 196 22.30 40.45 0.24
N GLY A 197 23.31 39.85 -0.41
CA GLY A 197 23.10 38.75 -1.35
C GLY A 197 22.52 37.53 -0.65
N THR A 198 23.07 37.10 0.49
CA THR A 198 22.54 35.96 1.26
C THR A 198 21.09 36.20 1.68
N ALA A 199 20.75 37.41 2.13
CA ALA A 199 19.36 37.75 2.46
C ALA A 199 18.42 37.60 1.25
N ARG A 200 18.82 38.08 0.06
CA ARG A 200 18.07 37.91 -1.19
C ARG A 200 17.93 36.44 -1.59
N VAL A 201 18.99 35.65 -1.46
CA VAL A 201 18.96 34.20 -1.75
C VAL A 201 17.95 33.48 -0.86
N LEU A 202 18.02 33.76 0.45
CA LEU A 202 17.16 33.11 1.44
C LEU A 202 15.71 33.52 1.25
N LEU A 203 15.40 34.80 1.11
CA LEU A 203 14.04 35.31 0.99
C LEU A 203 13.42 35.17 -0.40
N GLY A 204 14.25 34.97 -1.43
CA GLY A 204 13.81 34.78 -2.81
C GLY A 204 13.85 33.30 -3.21
N PRO A 205 14.82 32.88 -4.04
CA PRO A 205 14.75 31.62 -4.75
C PRO A 205 14.78 30.38 -3.84
N VAL A 206 15.48 30.43 -2.70
CA VAL A 206 15.51 29.29 -1.75
C VAL A 206 14.18 29.14 -1.03
N LEU A 207 13.65 30.23 -0.44
CA LEU A 207 12.34 30.20 0.20
C LEU A 207 11.27 29.74 -0.79
N GLY A 208 11.30 30.26 -2.03
CA GLY A 208 10.38 29.85 -3.08
C GLY A 208 10.35 28.35 -3.33
N LEU A 209 11.53 27.76 -3.57
CA LEU A 209 11.65 26.35 -3.87
C LEU A 209 11.29 25.47 -2.67
N VAL A 210 11.65 25.89 -1.45
CA VAL A 210 11.27 25.18 -0.21
C VAL A 210 9.77 25.23 0.02
N MET A 211 9.13 26.39 -0.14
CA MET A 211 7.68 26.55 0.03
C MET A 211 6.91 25.74 -1.01
N LEU A 212 7.38 25.74 -2.26
CA LEU A 212 6.83 24.87 -3.31
C LEU A 212 6.97 23.39 -2.95
N HIS A 213 8.12 22.97 -2.41
CA HIS A 213 8.34 21.60 -1.97
C HIS A 213 7.41 21.20 -0.82
N LEU A 214 7.19 22.08 0.16
CA LEU A 214 6.26 21.86 1.27
C LEU A 214 4.81 21.77 0.77
N ALA A 215 4.40 22.65 -0.15
CA ALA A 215 3.08 22.64 -0.76
C ALA A 215 2.80 21.29 -1.45
N LEU A 216 3.74 20.83 -2.27
CA LEU A 216 3.67 19.53 -2.94
C LEU A 216 3.66 18.36 -1.95
N GLY A 217 4.44 18.44 -0.86
CA GLY A 217 4.45 17.44 0.20
C GLY A 217 3.12 17.30 0.93
N ILE A 218 2.39 18.41 1.13
CA ILE A 218 1.03 18.40 1.68
C ILE A 218 0.06 17.74 0.70
N GLU A 219 0.17 18.03 -0.60
CA GLU A 219 -0.68 17.39 -1.61
C GLU A 219 -0.45 15.88 -1.71
N ILE A 220 0.78 15.39 -1.54
CA ILE A 220 1.07 13.95 -1.44
C ILE A 220 0.37 13.34 -0.22
N ARG A 221 0.46 13.99 0.95
CA ARG A 221 -0.18 13.47 2.17
C ARG A 221 -1.69 13.49 2.07
N ALA A 222 -2.26 14.54 1.48
CA ALA A 222 -3.70 14.68 1.26
C ALA A 222 -4.23 13.66 0.25
N SER A 223 -3.51 13.41 -0.86
CA SER A 223 -3.90 12.40 -1.86
C SER A 223 -3.78 10.97 -1.34
N ARG A 224 -2.77 10.66 -0.50
CA ARG A 224 -2.64 9.36 0.18
C ARG A 224 -3.70 9.11 1.26
N GLN A 225 -4.51 10.09 1.63
CA GLN A 225 -5.67 9.88 2.50
C GLN A 225 -6.90 9.34 1.77
N ARG A 226 -6.87 9.20 0.43
CA ARG A 226 -7.92 8.46 -0.29
C ARG A 226 -7.61 6.97 -0.29
N THR A 227 -8.59 6.21 0.17
CA THR A 227 -8.78 4.74 0.02
C THR A 227 -7.67 3.84 0.54
N THR A 228 -7.33 3.98 1.82
CA THR A 228 -6.88 2.79 2.58
C THR A 228 -7.62 2.73 3.90
N THR A 229 -7.81 1.51 4.39
CA THR A 229 -8.37 1.06 5.68
C THR A 229 -8.01 1.95 6.89
N TRP A 230 -6.98 2.78 6.77
CA TRP A 230 -6.57 3.83 7.70
C TRP A 230 -7.61 4.90 8.03
N ALA A 231 -8.57 5.22 7.16
CA ALA A 231 -9.64 6.17 7.49
C ALA A 231 -10.71 5.57 8.44
N ARG A 232 -10.90 4.24 8.40
CA ARG A 232 -11.67 3.49 9.42
C ARG A 232 -10.87 3.38 10.70
N VAL A 233 -9.60 2.98 10.60
CA VAL A 233 -8.67 2.90 11.75
C VAL A 233 -8.51 4.26 12.44
N GLY A 234 -8.54 5.37 11.71
CA GLY A 234 -8.45 6.72 12.28
C GLY A 234 -9.73 7.19 12.96
N ARG A 235 -10.90 6.75 12.48
CA ARG A 235 -12.19 6.93 13.17
C ARG A 235 -12.22 6.11 14.46
N GLU A 236 -11.78 4.87 14.39
CA GLU A 236 -11.54 4.02 15.56
C GLU A 236 -10.45 4.58 16.48
N LEU A 237 -9.42 5.24 15.96
CA LEU A 237 -8.38 5.89 16.78
C LEU A 237 -8.93 7.14 17.47
N ARG A 238 -9.82 7.88 16.81
CA ARG A 238 -10.52 9.04 17.39
C ARG A 238 -11.50 8.59 18.48
N GLU A 239 -12.25 7.52 18.24
CA GLU A 239 -13.07 6.86 19.26
C GLU A 239 -12.21 6.31 20.41
N ARG A 240 -11.00 5.79 20.12
CA ARG A 240 -10.00 5.36 21.12
C ARG A 240 -9.35 6.51 21.91
N VAL A 241 -9.31 7.71 21.34
CA VAL A 241 -8.82 8.92 22.04
C VAL A 241 -9.92 9.49 22.92
N LEU A 242 -11.18 9.40 22.48
CA LEU A 242 -12.35 9.73 23.30
C LEU A 242 -12.55 8.73 24.45
N SER A 243 -12.22 7.45 24.26
CA SER A 243 -12.20 6.48 25.37
C SER A 243 -11.02 6.70 26.33
N LEU A 244 -9.88 7.22 25.84
CA LEU A 244 -8.76 7.65 26.68
C LEU A 244 -9.10 8.85 27.59
N LEU A 245 -10.09 9.65 27.20
CA LEU A 245 -10.65 10.75 28.00
C LEU A 245 -11.65 10.26 29.06
N GLY A 246 -11.79 8.94 29.25
CA GLY A 246 -12.44 8.37 30.43
C GLY A 246 -13.92 8.01 30.26
N LEU A 247 -14.35 7.60 29.06
CA LEU A 247 -15.67 7.00 28.82
C LEU A 247 -15.56 5.74 27.95
N GLY A 248 -14.85 4.70 28.43
CA GLY A 248 -14.82 3.39 27.78
C GLY A 248 -13.82 2.41 28.39
N ASP A 249 -14.32 1.25 28.81
CA ASP A 249 -13.64 0.18 29.58
C ASP A 249 -12.65 -0.65 28.73
N ASP A 250 -11.57 -0.03 28.21
CA ASP A 250 -10.66 -0.67 27.23
C ASP A 250 -9.15 -0.56 27.57
N GLY A 251 -8.83 -0.17 28.81
CA GLY A 251 -7.43 -0.03 29.29
C GLY A 251 -6.69 -1.36 29.48
N ARG A 252 -7.40 -2.48 29.61
CA ARG A 252 -6.81 -3.81 29.85
C ARG A 252 -6.14 -4.40 28.61
N ASP A 253 -6.70 -4.15 27.42
CA ASP A 253 -6.23 -4.77 26.17
C ASP A 253 -4.96 -4.13 25.60
N ALA A 254 -4.77 -2.82 25.81
CA ALA A 254 -3.54 -2.14 25.43
C ALA A 254 -2.34 -2.59 26.29
N LEU A 255 -2.56 -2.78 27.59
CA LEU A 255 -1.56 -3.32 28.50
C LEU A 255 -1.25 -4.79 28.20
N ALA A 256 -2.26 -5.59 27.86
CA ALA A 256 -2.07 -6.98 27.44
C ALA A 256 -1.18 -7.09 26.19
N ARG A 257 -1.44 -6.26 25.16
CA ARG A 257 -0.66 -6.26 23.91
C ARG A 257 0.79 -5.78 24.07
N THR A 258 1.03 -4.81 24.96
CA THR A 258 2.40 -4.32 25.23
C THR A 258 3.22 -5.36 25.99
N ARG A 259 2.61 -6.06 26.95
CA ARG A 259 3.22 -7.19 27.68
C ARG A 259 3.52 -8.36 26.75
N ASP A 260 2.60 -8.69 25.85
CA ASP A 260 2.76 -9.78 24.88
C ASP A 260 3.93 -9.54 23.91
N ARG A 261 4.05 -8.33 23.36
CA ARG A 261 5.22 -7.93 22.55
C ARG A 261 6.52 -7.93 23.34
N ALA A 262 6.47 -7.72 24.64
CA ALA A 262 7.66 -7.78 25.49
C ALA A 262 8.06 -9.25 25.79
N ALA A 263 7.08 -10.14 25.97
CA ALA A 263 7.30 -11.58 26.13
C ALA A 263 7.96 -12.19 24.88
N LEU A 264 7.45 -11.87 23.68
CA LEU A 264 8.06 -12.30 22.41
C LEU A 264 9.50 -11.79 22.23
N ARG A 265 9.76 -10.54 22.65
CA ARG A 265 11.12 -9.98 22.62
C ARG A 265 12.04 -10.67 23.61
N ALA A 266 11.54 -11.07 24.78
CA ALA A 266 12.30 -11.84 25.76
C ALA A 266 12.67 -13.23 25.23
N ALA A 267 11.73 -13.95 24.59
CA ALA A 267 11.99 -15.25 23.97
C ALA A 267 13.07 -15.19 22.88
N LYS A 268 12.99 -14.21 21.97
CA LYS A 268 14.01 -14.01 20.92
C LYS A 268 15.38 -13.65 21.51
N LEU A 269 15.42 -12.79 22.52
CA LEU A 269 16.67 -12.41 23.18
C LEU A 269 17.27 -13.55 24.02
N ALA A 270 16.46 -14.51 24.47
CA ALA A 270 16.94 -15.69 25.17
C ALA A 270 17.76 -16.61 24.23
N LEU A 271 17.40 -16.72 22.96
CA LEU A 271 18.13 -17.52 21.95
C LEU A 271 19.22 -16.75 21.21
N ALA A 272 19.21 -15.42 21.26
CA ALA A 272 20.19 -14.60 20.57
C ALA A 272 21.65 -14.96 20.96
N SER A 273 22.53 -14.96 19.96
CA SER A 273 23.96 -15.29 20.10
C SER A 273 24.67 -14.48 21.20
N ARG A 274 25.70 -15.08 21.82
CA ARG A 274 26.54 -14.47 22.87
C ARG A 274 27.21 -13.17 22.42
N TRP A 275 27.38 -12.97 21.11
CA TRP A 275 27.94 -11.75 20.51
C TRP A 275 26.95 -10.58 20.42
N THR A 276 25.69 -10.76 20.80
CA THR A 276 24.68 -9.69 20.74
C THR A 276 24.95 -8.62 21.81
N PRO A 277 25.20 -7.35 21.43
CA PRO A 277 25.50 -6.30 22.39
C PRO A 277 24.31 -6.05 23.32
N TRP A 278 24.61 -5.96 24.61
CA TRP A 278 23.66 -5.58 25.67
C TRP A 278 22.48 -6.54 25.81
N ARG A 279 22.63 -7.76 25.30
CA ARG A 279 21.62 -8.83 25.36
C ARG A 279 21.04 -9.02 26.76
N LYS A 280 21.90 -9.13 27.78
CA LYS A 280 21.47 -9.33 29.18
C LYS A 280 20.60 -8.17 29.69
N ALA A 281 20.97 -6.92 29.38
CA ALA A 281 20.20 -5.74 29.80
C ALA A 281 18.86 -5.64 29.06
N ARG A 282 18.87 -5.90 27.74
CA ARG A 282 17.66 -5.88 26.90
C ARG A 282 16.70 -7.02 27.26
N LEU A 283 17.23 -8.20 27.57
CA LEU A 283 16.45 -9.35 28.04
C LEU A 283 15.83 -9.05 29.39
N ARG A 284 16.60 -8.53 30.36
CA ARG A 284 16.08 -8.14 31.68
C ARG A 284 14.95 -7.10 31.57
N LYS A 285 15.12 -6.10 30.71
CA LYS A 285 14.09 -5.09 30.44
C LYS A 285 12.83 -5.71 29.81
N ALA A 286 13.00 -6.59 28.83
CA ALA A 286 11.87 -7.27 28.18
C ALA A 286 11.10 -8.17 29.17
N LEU A 287 11.81 -8.93 30.01
CA LEU A 287 11.22 -9.76 31.07
C LEU A 287 10.43 -8.89 32.07
N HIS A 288 11.00 -7.78 32.52
CA HIS A 288 10.33 -6.89 33.47
C HIS A 288 9.05 -6.27 32.88
N VAL A 289 9.11 -5.77 31.63
CA VAL A 289 7.95 -5.17 30.94
C VAL A 289 6.86 -6.19 30.61
N SER A 290 7.24 -7.44 30.32
CA SER A 290 6.29 -8.52 30.03
C SER A 290 5.53 -9.03 31.25
N HIS A 291 5.97 -8.70 32.46
CA HIS A 291 5.38 -9.12 33.73
C HIS A 291 5.32 -10.65 33.96
N VAL A 292 6.09 -11.43 33.20
CA VAL A 292 6.12 -12.92 33.25
C VAL A 292 6.53 -13.51 34.60
N ALA A 293 7.12 -12.71 35.49
CA ALA A 293 7.45 -13.15 36.85
C ALA A 293 6.22 -13.26 37.76
N HIS A 294 5.16 -12.50 37.48
CA HIS A 294 3.98 -12.38 38.35
C HIS A 294 2.69 -12.85 37.65
N ASP A 295 2.71 -13.07 36.34
CA ASP A 295 1.59 -13.58 35.56
C ASP A 295 1.92 -14.95 34.92
N PRO A 296 1.32 -16.06 35.39
CA PRO A 296 1.59 -17.40 34.86
C PRO A 296 1.15 -17.56 33.40
N ALA A 297 0.07 -16.89 32.96
CA ALA A 297 -0.42 -17.02 31.59
C ALA A 297 0.56 -16.39 30.58
N GLN A 298 1.17 -15.26 30.95
CA GLN A 298 2.21 -14.61 30.14
C GLN A 298 3.50 -15.43 30.11
N ARG A 299 3.87 -16.05 31.24
CA ARG A 299 5.04 -16.95 31.31
C ARG A 299 4.88 -18.15 30.38
N ASP A 300 3.72 -18.80 30.40
CA ASP A 300 3.47 -19.99 29.59
C ASP A 300 3.42 -19.68 28.09
N ARG A 301 2.95 -18.48 27.72
CA ARG A 301 3.05 -17.99 26.33
C ARG A 301 4.49 -17.76 25.91
N MET A 302 5.28 -17.05 26.73
CA MET A 302 6.70 -16.81 26.44
C MET A 302 7.48 -18.11 26.28
N LEU A 303 7.23 -19.11 27.12
CA LEU A 303 7.90 -20.42 27.05
C LEU A 303 7.49 -21.23 25.83
N ARG A 304 6.22 -21.18 25.42
CA ARG A 304 5.77 -21.80 24.17
C ARG A 304 6.46 -21.19 22.95
N GLU A 305 6.51 -19.87 22.89
CA GLU A 305 7.19 -19.14 21.81
C GLU A 305 8.70 -19.43 21.79
N LEU A 306 9.32 -19.51 22.97
CA LEU A 306 10.72 -19.93 23.08
C LEU A 306 10.92 -21.36 22.55
N GLY A 307 10.02 -22.29 22.88
CA GLY A 307 10.03 -23.65 22.36
C GLY A 307 9.91 -23.69 20.84
N VAL A 308 8.97 -22.94 20.26
CA VAL A 308 8.80 -22.83 18.80
C VAL A 308 10.10 -22.36 18.14
N LEU A 309 10.73 -21.33 18.68
CA LEU A 309 11.97 -20.80 18.11
C LEU A 309 13.14 -21.81 18.24
N GLN A 310 13.24 -22.53 19.35
CA GLN A 310 14.25 -23.59 19.52
C GLN A 310 14.04 -24.77 18.55
N HIS A 311 12.79 -25.15 18.31
CA HIS A 311 12.46 -26.23 17.38
C HIS A 311 12.62 -25.80 15.91
N ALA A 312 12.41 -24.52 15.60
CA ALA A 312 12.69 -23.97 14.27
C ALA A 312 14.17 -24.06 13.90
N ASP A 313 15.07 -23.76 14.84
CA ASP A 313 16.52 -23.94 14.63
C ASP A 313 16.86 -25.43 14.40
N LYS A 314 16.27 -26.35 15.16
CA LYS A 314 16.45 -27.81 14.95
C LYS A 314 15.88 -28.32 13.62
N LEU A 315 14.77 -27.74 13.17
CA LEU A 315 14.17 -28.03 11.87
C LEU A 315 15.07 -27.57 10.72
N ALA A 316 15.74 -26.42 10.88
CA ALA A 316 16.72 -25.93 9.90
C ALA A 316 17.96 -26.85 9.80
N GLU A 317 18.33 -27.53 10.88
CA GLU A 317 19.42 -28.51 10.91
C GLU A 317 19.02 -29.89 10.34
N THR A 318 17.71 -30.18 10.27
CA THR A 318 17.22 -31.47 9.79
C THR A 318 17.14 -31.45 8.26
N THR A 319 18.06 -32.14 7.59
CA THR A 319 18.04 -32.28 6.13
C THR A 319 16.86 -33.18 5.74
N GLN A 320 15.78 -32.57 5.22
CA GLN A 320 14.70 -33.34 4.61
C GLN A 320 15.17 -33.85 3.24
N PRO A 321 14.95 -35.13 2.90
CA PRO A 321 15.23 -35.62 1.56
C PRO A 321 14.37 -34.86 0.57
N SER A 322 15.04 -34.15 -0.34
CA SER A 322 14.40 -33.48 -1.46
C SER A 322 13.71 -34.52 -2.34
N PRO A 323 12.43 -34.34 -2.70
CA PRO A 323 11.78 -35.16 -3.72
C PRO A 323 12.22 -34.80 -5.16
N TRP A 324 13.19 -33.89 -5.30
CA TRP A 324 13.85 -33.49 -6.54
C TRP A 324 15.34 -33.78 -6.46
#